data_AF-A0A520WCW9-F1
#
_entry.id   AF-A0A520WCW9-F1
#
_cell.length_a   1.000
_cell.length_b   1.000
_cell.length_c   1.000
_cell.angle_alpha   90.00
_cell.angle_beta   90.00
_cell.angle_gamma   90.00
#
_symmetry.space_group_name_H-M   'P 1'
#
loop_
_entity.id
_entity.type
_entity.pdbx_description
1 polymer ?
#
loop_
_entity_poly.entity_id
_entity_poly.type
_entity_poly.pdbx_seq_one_letter_code
_entity_poly.pdbx_strand_id
1 'polypeptide(L)'
;MKNMIMKPKLWLIIIAIMHTFMGVIGGYITMGGSIDTLAIFLYMGTISVYLLYVAFMTEGQIQARFAAVLCVPIVVWFIIGAIMNLDMLGVPVAEMPRGLLPITLWTLPALTGIMNWNSE
;
A
#
# COMPACT_ATOMS: atom_id res chain seq x y z
N MET A 1 15.20 -11.57 -14.37
CA MET A 1 14.21 -11.71 -13.28
C MET A 1 14.65 -11.01 -11.99
N LYS A 2 15.79 -11.37 -11.37
CA LYS A 2 16.29 -10.70 -10.14
C LYS A 2 16.33 -9.16 -10.26
N ASN A 3 16.90 -8.64 -11.36
CA ASN A 3 16.97 -7.19 -11.60
C ASN A 3 15.61 -6.52 -11.87
N MET A 4 14.55 -7.26 -12.19
CA MET A 4 13.21 -6.69 -12.36
C MET A 4 12.44 -6.68 -11.05
N ILE A 5 12.53 -7.77 -10.28
CA ILE A 5 11.91 -7.91 -8.94
C ILE A 5 12.48 -6.89 -7.96
N MET A 6 13.70 -6.42 -8.17
CA MET A 6 14.32 -5.40 -7.33
C MET A 6 13.92 -3.96 -7.69
N LYS A 7 13.14 -3.73 -8.76
CA LYS A 7 12.76 -2.37 -9.19
C LYS A 7 11.54 -1.87 -8.41
N PRO A 8 11.63 -0.69 -7.74
CA PRO A 8 10.49 -0.09 -7.04
C PRO A 8 9.27 0.11 -7.95
N LYS A 9 9.45 0.55 -9.20
CA LYS A 9 8.36 0.79 -10.17
C LYS A 9 7.38 -0.37 -10.30
N LEU A 10 7.89 -1.60 -10.42
CA LEU A 10 7.04 -2.78 -10.60
C LEU A 10 6.10 -2.94 -9.41
N TRP A 11 6.66 -2.89 -8.20
CA TRP A 11 5.89 -3.07 -6.97
C TRP A 11 4.96 -1.91 -6.68
N LEU A 12 5.35 -0.67 -7.00
CA LEU A 12 4.48 0.50 -6.91
C LEU A 12 3.23 0.37 -7.79
N ILE A 13 3.39 -0.12 -9.03
CA ILE A 13 2.25 -0.37 -9.93
C ILE A 13 1.34 -1.46 -9.36
N ILE A 14 1.93 -2.58 -8.93
CA ILE A 14 1.17 -3.69 -8.34
C ILE A 14 0.39 -3.20 -7.12
N ILE A 15 1.04 -2.54 -6.15
CA ILE A 15 0.34 -2.07 -4.95
C ILE A 15 -0.71 -1.01 -5.27
N ALA A 16 -0.47 -0.10 -6.22
CA ALA A 16 -1.46 0.90 -6.61
C ALA A 16 -2.74 0.26 -7.15
N ILE A 17 -2.61 -0.75 -8.01
CA ILE A 17 -3.75 -1.50 -8.56
C ILE A 17 -4.47 -2.25 -7.42
N MET A 18 -3.72 -3.01 -6.62
CA MET A 18 -4.30 -3.83 -5.54
C MET A 18 -4.98 -2.96 -4.48
N HIS A 19 -4.36 -1.84 -4.09
CA HIS A 19 -4.93 -0.90 -3.15
C HIS A 19 -6.20 -0.26 -3.70
N THR A 20 -6.22 0.16 -4.97
CA THR A 20 -7.40 0.75 -5.59
C THR A 20 -8.57 -0.24 -5.66
N PHE A 21 -8.34 -1.42 -6.20
CA PHE A 21 -9.43 -2.36 -6.44
C PHE A 21 -9.84 -3.15 -5.19
N MET A 22 -8.90 -3.59 -4.37
CA MET A 22 -9.21 -4.39 -3.18
C MET A 22 -9.34 -3.53 -1.93
N GLY A 23 -8.39 -2.61 -1.71
CA GLY A 23 -8.37 -1.77 -0.51
C GLY A 23 -9.48 -0.71 -0.51
N VAL A 24 -9.70 -0.05 -1.64
CA VAL A 24 -10.64 1.07 -1.75
C VAL A 24 -11.99 0.62 -2.28
N ILE A 25 -12.07 0.18 -3.54
CA ILE A 25 -13.34 -0.20 -4.18
C ILE A 25 -13.93 -1.44 -3.50
N GLY A 26 -13.11 -2.49 -3.34
CA GLY A 26 -13.51 -3.73 -2.68
C GLY A 26 -13.93 -3.49 -1.23
N GLY A 27 -13.10 -2.78 -0.46
CA GLY A 27 -13.42 -2.37 0.90
C GLY A 27 -14.76 -1.65 1.02
N TYR A 28 -14.99 -0.64 0.17
CA TYR A 28 -16.24 0.13 0.14
C TYR A 28 -17.46 -0.75 -0.10
N ILE A 29 -17.38 -1.65 -1.10
CA ILE A 29 -18.47 -2.59 -1.42
C ILE A 29 -18.70 -3.55 -0.25
N THR A 30 -17.63 -4.09 0.36
CA THR A 30 -17.76 -5.05 1.47
C THR A 30 -18.34 -4.43 2.74
N MET A 31 -18.21 -3.12 2.93
CA MET A 31 -18.85 -2.39 4.04
C MET A 31 -20.24 -1.85 3.70
N GLY A 32 -20.88 -2.37 2.65
CA GLY A 32 -22.27 -2.07 2.31
C GLY A 32 -22.48 -0.85 1.42
N GLY A 33 -21.41 -0.16 1.00
CA GLY A 33 -21.46 0.86 -0.04
C GLY A 33 -22.42 2.02 0.23
N SER A 34 -22.24 2.76 1.34
CA SER A 34 -23.10 3.89 1.73
C SER A 34 -22.37 5.23 1.69
N ILE A 35 -23.12 6.32 1.63
CA ILE A 35 -22.56 7.69 1.69
C ILE A 35 -21.78 7.94 2.99
N ASP A 36 -22.15 7.27 4.08
CA ASP A 36 -21.51 7.41 5.39
C ASP A 36 -20.06 6.92 5.39
N THR A 37 -19.76 5.89 4.59
CA THR A 37 -18.41 5.33 4.44
C THR A 37 -17.69 5.85 3.20
N LEU A 38 -18.40 6.44 2.23
CA LEU A 38 -17.81 6.89 0.97
C LEU A 38 -16.66 7.89 1.18
N ALA A 39 -16.82 8.84 2.11
CA ALA A 39 -15.80 9.87 2.36
C ALA A 39 -14.44 9.28 2.77
N ILE A 40 -14.42 8.26 3.66
CA ILE A 40 -13.16 7.65 4.11
C ILE A 40 -12.49 6.87 2.97
N PHE A 41 -13.25 6.21 2.10
CA PHE A 41 -12.69 5.45 0.99
C PHE A 41 -12.18 6.35 -0.13
N LEU A 42 -12.84 7.46 -0.40
CA LEU A 42 -12.32 8.48 -1.31
C LEU A 42 -11.01 9.07 -0.79
N TYR A 43 -10.93 9.33 0.53
CA TYR A 43 -9.70 9.77 1.17
C TYR A 43 -8.59 8.69 1.07
N MET A 44 -8.88 7.42 1.37
CA MET A 44 -7.91 6.34 1.17
C MET A 44 -7.51 6.22 -0.31
N GLY A 45 -8.43 6.45 -1.24
CA GLY A 45 -8.18 6.49 -2.68
C GLY A 45 -7.09 7.49 -3.11
N THR A 46 -6.84 8.56 -2.35
CA THR A 46 -5.74 9.49 -2.68
C THR A 46 -4.37 8.81 -2.57
N ILE A 47 -4.23 7.80 -1.71
CA ILE A 47 -3.00 7.01 -1.60
C ILE A 47 -2.70 6.31 -2.91
N SER A 48 -3.71 5.76 -3.60
CA SER A 48 -3.55 5.17 -4.93
C SER A 48 -3.01 6.18 -5.95
N VAL A 49 -3.48 7.43 -5.90
CA VAL A 49 -2.99 8.51 -6.77
C VAL A 49 -1.52 8.80 -6.50
N TYR A 50 -1.10 8.87 -5.24
CA TYR A 50 0.30 9.09 -4.88
C TYR A 50 1.20 7.92 -5.32
N LEU A 51 0.75 6.67 -5.17
CA LEU A 51 1.48 5.50 -5.63
C LEU A 51 1.68 5.51 -7.15
N LEU A 52 0.62 5.81 -7.92
CA LEU A 52 0.69 5.95 -9.37
C LEU A 52 1.61 7.11 -9.78
N TYR A 53 1.50 8.25 -9.11
CA TYR A 53 2.38 9.39 -9.34
C TYR A 53 3.84 8.98 -9.19
N VAL A 54 4.21 8.34 -8.08
CA VAL A 54 5.60 7.90 -7.86
C VAL A 54 6.02 6.85 -8.91
N ALA A 55 5.15 5.91 -9.26
CA ALA A 55 5.44 4.88 -10.25
C ALA A 55 5.75 5.43 -11.66
N PHE A 56 5.05 6.50 -12.07
CA PHE A 56 5.09 7.00 -13.44
C PHE A 56 5.82 8.34 -13.61
N MET A 57 5.89 9.16 -12.57
CA MET A 57 6.41 10.54 -12.63
C MET A 57 7.75 10.71 -11.93
N THR A 58 8.29 9.66 -11.33
CA THR A 58 9.62 9.69 -10.68
C THR A 58 10.45 8.49 -11.12
N GLU A 59 11.77 8.62 -11.05
CA GLU A 59 12.72 7.58 -11.46
C GLU A 59 13.94 7.53 -10.52
N GLY A 60 14.76 6.49 -10.66
CA GLY A 60 16.01 6.32 -9.92
C GLY A 60 15.83 6.38 -8.40
N GLN A 61 16.78 7.05 -7.73
CA GLN A 61 16.77 7.21 -6.28
C GLN A 61 15.53 7.94 -5.76
N ILE A 62 15.00 8.92 -6.50
CA ILE A 62 13.80 9.66 -6.08
C ILE A 62 12.61 8.70 -5.96
N GLN A 63 12.42 7.83 -6.96
CA GLN A 63 11.37 6.82 -6.92
C GLN A 63 11.56 5.84 -5.77
N ALA A 64 12.79 5.37 -5.54
CA ALA A 64 13.11 4.44 -4.45
C ALA A 64 12.81 5.05 -3.07
N ARG A 65 13.19 6.32 -2.87
CA ARG A 65 12.95 7.09 -1.63
C ARG A 65 11.46 7.25 -1.38
N PHE A 66 10.71 7.70 -2.39
CA PHE A 66 9.26 7.83 -2.25
C PHE A 66 8.56 6.49 -2.01
N ALA A 67 9.00 5.41 -2.67
CA ALA A 67 8.43 4.08 -2.43
C ALA A 67 8.55 3.66 -0.96
N ALA A 68 9.72 3.87 -0.36
CA ALA A 68 9.94 3.58 1.05
C ALA A 68 9.18 4.54 1.98
N VAL A 69 9.20 5.85 1.72
CA VAL A 69 8.49 6.84 2.56
C VAL A 69 6.98 6.61 2.56
N LEU A 70 6.39 6.25 1.42
CA LEU A 70 4.95 6.02 1.33
C LEU A 70 4.54 4.64 1.88
N CYS A 71 5.34 3.59 1.63
CA CYS A 71 4.91 2.23 1.93
C CYS A 71 5.29 1.76 3.33
N VAL A 72 6.44 2.18 3.89
CA VAL A 72 6.90 1.75 5.23
C VAL A 72 5.89 2.10 6.33
N PRO A 73 5.33 3.32 6.42
CA PRO A 73 4.33 3.64 7.45
C PRO A 73 3.09 2.75 7.38
N ILE A 74 2.66 2.37 6.17
CA ILE A 74 1.50 1.50 5.96
C ILE A 74 1.81 0.07 6.42
N VAL A 75 3.02 -0.44 6.17
CA VAL A 75 3.48 -1.74 6.71
C VAL A 75 3.45 -1.72 8.24
N VAL A 76 3.99 -0.66 8.86
CA VAL A 76 3.98 -0.49 10.32
C VAL A 76 2.55 -0.45 10.86
N TRP A 77 1.65 0.27 10.19
CA TRP A 77 0.24 0.32 10.56
C TRP A 77 -0.42 -1.06 10.54
N PHE A 78 -0.19 -1.89 9.51
CA PHE A 78 -0.71 -3.26 9.47
C PHE A 78 -0.11 -4.17 10.55
N ILE A 79 1.20 -4.08 10.81
CA ILE A 79 1.87 -4.91 11.83
C ILE A 79 1.32 -4.56 13.22
N ILE A 80 1.24 -3.27 13.56
CA ILE A 80 0.69 -2.81 14.83
C ILE A 80 -0.79 -3.19 14.92
N GLY A 81 -1.56 -2.97 13.86
CA GLY A 81 -2.97 -3.34 13.78
C GLY A 81 -3.22 -4.83 14.03
N ALA A 82 -2.37 -5.70 13.47
CA ALA A 82 -2.45 -7.14 13.69
C ALA A 82 -2.08 -7.54 15.11
N ILE A 83 -0.98 -7.00 15.66
CA ILE A 83 -0.50 -7.36 17.01
C ILE A 83 -1.47 -6.88 18.09
N MET A 84 -2.02 -5.67 17.93
CA MET A 84 -2.88 -5.04 18.91
C MET A 84 -4.38 -5.33 18.69
N ASN A 85 -4.74 -6.06 17.63
CA ASN A 85 -6.12 -6.31 17.20
C ASN A 85 -6.93 -5.01 17.06
N LEU A 86 -6.38 -4.03 16.33
CA LEU A 86 -7.04 -2.75 16.09
C LEU A 86 -8.15 -2.89 15.05
N ASP A 87 -9.22 -2.14 15.24
CA ASP A 87 -10.33 -2.02 14.31
C ASP A 87 -10.33 -0.67 13.60
N MET A 88 -10.72 -0.70 12.32
CA MET A 88 -11.03 0.48 11.52
C MET A 88 -12.47 0.34 11.02
N LEU A 89 -13.34 1.25 11.46
CA LEU A 89 -14.77 1.24 11.09
C LEU A 89 -15.48 -0.08 11.43
N GLY A 90 -15.10 -0.68 12.56
CA GLY A 90 -15.67 -1.96 13.02
C GLY A 90 -15.15 -3.19 12.25
N VAL A 91 -14.11 -3.02 11.42
CA VAL A 91 -13.44 -4.12 10.71
C VAL A 91 -11.98 -4.21 11.17
N PRO A 92 -11.45 -5.41 11.47
CA PRO A 92 -10.06 -5.57 11.86
C PRO A 92 -9.09 -5.02 10.81
N VAL A 93 -8.09 -4.25 11.25
CA VAL A 93 -7.06 -3.66 10.38
C VAL A 93 -6.26 -4.74 9.65
N ALA A 94 -5.90 -5.82 10.35
CA ALA A 94 -5.18 -6.95 9.78
C ALA A 94 -5.48 -8.25 10.55
N GLU A 95 -6.58 -8.90 10.18
CA GLU A 95 -6.92 -10.21 10.74
C GLU A 95 -6.09 -11.34 10.13
N MET A 96 -5.38 -12.12 10.96
CA MET A 96 -4.57 -13.24 10.46
C MET A 96 -5.43 -14.49 10.19
N PRO A 97 -5.20 -15.22 9.07
CA PRO A 97 -4.11 -15.08 8.12
C PRO A 97 -4.37 -14.10 6.97
N ARG A 98 -5.58 -13.52 6.87
CA ARG A 98 -5.99 -12.65 5.74
C ARG A 98 -5.09 -11.41 5.60
N GLY A 99 -4.60 -10.86 6.70
CA GLY A 99 -3.69 -9.71 6.76
C GLY A 99 -2.32 -9.95 6.14
N LEU A 100 -1.91 -11.21 5.91
CA LEU A 100 -0.62 -11.53 5.29
C LEU A 100 -0.51 -10.96 3.88
N LEU A 101 -1.59 -10.99 3.10
CA LEU A 101 -1.59 -10.48 1.73
C LEU A 101 -1.32 -8.97 1.67
N PRO A 102 -2.10 -8.08 2.33
CA PRO A 102 -1.80 -6.66 2.32
C PRO A 102 -0.42 -6.37 2.91
N ILE A 103 -0.04 -6.99 4.03
CA ILE A 103 1.30 -6.81 4.61
C ILE A 103 2.39 -7.09 3.57
N THR A 104 2.28 -8.20 2.84
CA THR A 104 3.25 -8.58 1.81
C THR A 104 3.28 -7.56 0.67
N LEU A 105 2.11 -7.18 0.14
CA LEU A 105 2.00 -6.26 -0.99
C LEU A 105 2.56 -4.87 -0.67
N TRP A 106 2.39 -4.38 0.57
CA TRP A 106 2.95 -3.11 1.02
C TRP A 106 4.44 -3.21 1.38
N THR A 107 4.90 -4.37 1.84
CA THR A 107 6.30 -4.60 2.21
C THR A 107 7.22 -4.62 0.99
N LEU A 108 6.77 -5.14 -0.15
CA LEU A 108 7.61 -5.26 -1.35
C LEU A 108 8.08 -3.90 -1.93
N PRO A 109 7.22 -2.89 -2.16
CA PRO A 109 7.66 -1.56 -2.56
C PRO A 109 8.45 -0.85 -1.44
N ALA A 110 8.13 -1.12 -0.16
CA ALA A 110 8.91 -0.59 0.96
C ALA A 110 10.36 -1.10 0.96
N LEU A 111 10.55 -2.43 0.90
CA LEU A 111 11.87 -3.06 0.89
C LEU A 111 12.67 -2.72 -0.36
N THR A 112 12.05 -2.79 -1.54
CA THR A 112 12.74 -2.40 -2.78
C THR A 112 13.07 -0.91 -2.80
N GLY A 113 12.24 -0.06 -2.20
CA GLY A 113 12.56 1.35 -1.98
C GLY A 113 13.80 1.53 -1.10
N ILE A 114 13.86 0.87 0.06
CA ILE A 114 15.00 0.94 0.98
C ILE A 114 16.28 0.43 0.32
N MET A 115 16.22 -0.72 -0.34
CA MET A 115 17.39 -1.35 -0.97
C MET A 115 17.96 -0.55 -2.14
N ASN A 116 17.17 0.33 -2.76
CA ASN A 116 17.59 1.20 -3.86
C ASN A 116 17.69 2.68 -3.44
N TRP A 117 17.52 3.00 -2.15
CA TRP A 117 17.38 4.37 -1.65
C TRP A 117 18.57 5.27 -2.00
N ASN A 118 19.78 4.69 -2.02
CA ASN A 118 21.04 5.34 -2.36
C ASN A 118 21.84 4.55 -3.41
N SER A 119 21.17 3.66 -4.16
CA SER A 119 21.82 2.93 -5.25
C SER A 119 21.78 3.82 -6.50
N GLU A 120 22.92 3.98 -7.17
CA GLU A 120 23.01 4.63 -8.49
C GLU A 120 22.46 3.72 -9.59
#